data_AF-A0A9D4L4B4-F1
#
_entry.id   AF-A0A9D4L4B4-F1
#
_cell.length_a   1.000
_cell.length_b   1.000
_cell.length_c   1.000
_cell.angle_alpha   90.00
_cell.angle_beta   90.00
_cell.angle_gamma   90.00
#
_symmetry.space_group_name_H-M   'P 1'
#
loop_
_entity.id
_entity.type
_entity.pdbx_description
1 polymer ?
#
loop_
_entity_poly.entity_id
_entity_poly.type
_entity_poly.pdbx_seq_one_letter_code
_entity_poly.pdbx_strand_id
1 'polypeptide(L)' 'MQFALTPVKVVICEVLQELSPDLEPGKEAQPESMLILRSKNGVYLNIKPL' A
#
# COMPACT_ATOMS: atom_id res chain seq x y z
N MET A 1 -12.50 6.29 15.04
CA MET A 1 -11.96 5.27 14.11
C MET A 1 -12.51 5.38 12.69
N GLN A 2 -13.81 5.66 12.49
CA GLN A 2 -14.41 5.75 11.14
C GLN A 2 -13.74 6.74 10.19
N PHE A 3 -13.22 7.86 10.71
CA PHE A 3 -12.54 8.88 9.92
C PHE A 3 -11.35 8.37 9.09
N ALA A 4 -10.59 7.39 9.61
CA ALA A 4 -9.45 6.81 8.87
C ALA A 4 -9.87 5.71 7.89
N LEU A 5 -11.00 5.04 8.13
CA LEU A 5 -11.44 3.90 7.32
C LEU A 5 -12.06 4.34 6.00
N THR A 6 -12.86 5.42 6.01
CA THR A 6 -13.50 5.93 4.79
C THR A 6 -12.51 6.29 3.69
N PRO A 7 -11.48 7.12 3.92
CA PRO A 7 -10.53 7.49 2.86
C PRO A 7 -9.74 6.28 2.34
N VAL A 8 -9.33 5.37 3.23
CA VAL A 8 -8.60 4.15 2.83
C VAL A 8 -9.45 3.27 1.92
N LYS A 9 -10.74 3.08 2.24
CA LYS A 9 -11.65 2.28 1.40
C LYS A 9 -11.86 2.91 0.03
N VAL A 10 -12.09 4.22 -0.03
CA VAL A 10 -12.31 4.93 -1.31
C VAL A 10 -11.09 4.77 -2.21
N VAL A 11 -9.90 5.06 -1.70
CA VAL A 11 -8.66 4.96 -2.48
C VAL A 11 -8.39 3.53 -2.94
N ILE A 12 -8.57 2.52 -2.08
CA ILE A 12 -8.39 1.11 -2.48
C ILE A 12 -9.36 0.72 -3.59
N CYS A 13 -10.64 1.11 -3.47
CA CYS A 13 -11.63 0.81 -4.49
C CYS A 13 -11.32 1.47 -5.84
N GLU A 14 -10.94 2.75 -5.84
CA GLU A 14 -10.59 3.48 -7.08
C GLU A 14 -9.34 2.87 -7.75
N VAL A 15 -8.30 2.59 -6.97
CA VAL A 15 -7.05 2.01 -7.51
C VAL A 15 -7.29 0.63 -8.10
N LEU A 16 -8.04 -0.25 -7.44
CA LEU A 16 -8.27 -1.63 -7.89
C LEU A 16 -9.27 -1.73 -9.06
N GLN A 17 -9.91 -0.64 -9.48
CA GLN A 17 -10.77 -0.61 -10.67
C GLN A 17 -9.96 -0.41 -11.96
N GLU A 18 -8.80 0.22 -11.87
CA GLU A 18 -7.97 0.57 -13.04
C GLU A 18 -6.64 -0.15 -13.05
N LEU A 19 -6.16 -0.58 -11.88
CA LEU A 19 -4.80 -1.10 -11.69
C LEU A 19 -4.80 -2.46 -11.00
N SER A 20 -3.89 -3.31 -11.44
CA SER A 20 -3.53 -4.59 -10.82
C SER A 20 -2.15 -4.47 -10.15
N PRO A 21 -2.10 -4.11 -8.85
CA PRO A 21 -0.84 -4.05 -8.11
C PRO A 21 -0.37 -5.45 -7.71
N ASP A 22 0.91 -5.73 -7.93
CA ASP A 22 1.60 -6.93 -7.45
C ASP A 22 2.86 -6.53 -6.66
N LEU A 23 3.35 -7.39 -5.78
CA LEU A 23 4.57 -7.11 -5.02
C LEU A 23 5.81 -7.25 -5.92
N GLU A 24 6.78 -6.35 -5.77
CA GLU A 24 8.05 -6.52 -6.47
C GLU A 24 8.89 -7.64 -5.82
N PRO A 25 9.21 -8.74 -6.54
CA PRO A 25 9.94 -9.86 -5.96
C PRO A 25 11.30 -9.45 -5.44
N GLY A 26 11.67 -9.95 -4.25
CA GLY A 26 12.96 -9.66 -3.62
C GLY A 26 13.10 -8.27 -2.98
N LYS A 27 12.07 -7.41 -3.07
CA LYS A 27 12.03 -6.11 -2.38
C LYS A 27 11.03 -6.10 -1.23
N GLU A 28 11.30 -6.91 -0.22
CA GLU A 28 10.47 -6.98 0.98
C GLU A 28 10.52 -5.67 1.78
N ALA A 29 9.36 -5.27 2.31
CA ALA A 29 9.25 -4.13 3.19
C ALA A 29 9.84 -4.48 4.57
N GLN A 30 10.80 -3.69 5.03
CA GLN A 30 11.41 -3.87 6.35
C GLN A 30 10.69 -2.99 7.38
N PRO A 31 10.20 -3.56 8.49
CA PRO A 31 9.58 -2.76 9.53
C PRO A 31 10.62 -1.91 10.26
N GLU A 32 10.25 -0.68 10.60
CA GLU A 32 10.99 0.20 11.49
C GLU A 32 10.04 0.79 12.52
N SER A 33 10.43 0.66 13.80
CA SER A 33 9.67 1.22 14.91
C SER A 33 10.21 2.59 15.28
N MET A 34 9.45 3.64 14.97
CA MET A 34 9.67 5.00 15.48
C MET A 34 8.51 5.37 16.42
N LEU A 35 7.97 6.60 16.32
CA LEU A 35 6.73 6.98 17.01
C LEU A 35 5.52 6.14 16.56
N ILE A 36 5.53 5.68 15.30
CA ILE A 36 4.58 4.71 14.73
C ILE A 36 5.36 3.62 13.97
N LEU A 37 4.76 2.43 13.88
CA LEU A 37 5.30 1.36 13.05
C LEU A 37 5.11 1.70 11.56
N ARG A 38 6.20 1.65 10.80
CA ARG A 38 6.21 1.96 9.36
C ARG A 38 7.21 1.08 8.61
N SER A 39 7.15 1.09 7.28
CA SER A 39 8.22 0.55 6.45
C SER A 39 9.43 1.50 6.44
N LYS A 40 10.62 0.94 6.56
CA LYS A 40 11.91 1.62 6.44
C LYS A 40 12.20 2.03 4.99
N ASN A 41 11.94 1.12 4.06
CA ASN A 41 12.31 1.22 2.64
C ASN A 41 11.10 1.45 1.72
N GLY A 42 9.90 1.62 2.27
CA GLY A 42 8.66 1.68 1.50
C GLY A 42 8.12 0.30 1.13
N VAL A 43 7.14 0.26 0.24
CA VAL A 43 6.59 -0.98 -0.36
C VAL A 43 6.70 -0.83 -1.87
N TYR A 44 7.37 -1.77 -2.52
CA TYR A 44 7.57 -1.74 -3.95
C TYR A 44 6.47 -2.55 -4.63
N LEU A 45 5.72 -1.88 -5.51
CA LEU A 45 4.60 -2.46 -6.24
C LEU A 45 4.88 -2.42 -7.74
N ASN A 46 4.65 -3.54 -8.40
CA ASN A 46 4.49 -3.63 -9.84
C ASN A 46 3.06 -3.26 -10.19
N ILE A 47 2.87 -2.14 -10.87
CA ILE A 47 1.54 -1.66 -11.25
C ILE A 47 1.30 -1.97 -12.73
N LYS A 48 0.22 -2.71 -13.01
CA LYS A 48 -0.26 -2.98 -14.37
C LYS A 48 -1.64 -2.37 -14.56
N PRO A 49 -1.98 -1.82 -15.73
CA PRO A 49 -3.38 -1.57 -16.08
C PRO A 49 -4.17 -2.88 -16.06
N LEU A 50 -5.44 -2.82 -15.66
CA LEU A 50 -6.39 -3.92 -15.82
C LEU A 50 -6.77 -4.14 -17.29
#